data_AF-A0A9E5R397-F1
#
_entry.id   AF-A0A9E5R397-F1
#
_cell.length_a   1.000
_cell.length_b   1.000
_cell.length_c   1.000
_cell.angle_alpha   90.00
_cell.angle_beta   90.00
_cell.angle_gamma   90.00
#
_symmetry.space_group_name_H-M   'P 1'
#
loop_
_entity.id
_entity.type
_entity.pdbx_description
1 polymer ?
#
loop_
_entity_poly.entity_id
_entity_poly.type
_entity_poly.pdbx_seq_one_letter_code
_entity_poly.pdbx_strand_id
1 'polypeptide(L)'
;MPTTIDRPPRIQPPLPEEEIEVPAPPNALDSGQSIIELLLPLTMVVGYVALAFSGQGRSIIMIVPMGAAMLGSVFFALQRANQSRREQEAQDEAYAATLVDLRHEMLGHHQQQRDHYYHNYPDPRSTRRLVQRVNLPNVLRARTRVWERRTGGPRLLACCALGRWAPAPPP
;
A
#
# COMPACT_ATOMS: atom_id res chain seq x y z
N MET A 1 -15.37 -50.41 29.70
CA MET A 1 -13.94 -50.11 29.50
C MET A 1 -13.84 -48.85 28.66
N PRO A 2 -13.14 -47.78 29.09
CA PRO A 2 -12.92 -46.62 28.22
C PRO A 2 -12.05 -47.04 27.04
N THR A 3 -12.57 -46.89 25.83
CA THR A 3 -11.84 -47.18 24.59
C THR A 3 -10.81 -46.08 24.37
N THR A 4 -9.52 -46.42 24.34
CA THR A 4 -8.46 -45.46 24.02
C THR A 4 -8.62 -44.98 22.57
N ILE A 5 -9.00 -43.72 22.41
CA ILE A 5 -9.10 -43.05 21.11
C ILE A 5 -7.78 -42.34 20.87
N ASP A 6 -6.97 -42.86 19.96
CA ASP A 6 -5.78 -42.17 19.46
C ASP A 6 -6.20 -40.95 18.63
N ARG A 7 -5.62 -39.78 18.94
CA ARG A 7 -5.96 -38.50 18.32
C ARG A 7 -4.76 -38.04 17.47
N PRO A 8 -4.89 -38.01 16.14
CA PRO A 8 -3.78 -37.60 15.27
C PRO A 8 -3.36 -36.14 15.55
N PRO A 9 -2.10 -35.78 15.23
CA PRO A 9 -1.60 -34.42 15.41
C PRO A 9 -2.39 -33.42 14.56
N ARG A 10 -2.53 -32.19 15.08
CA ARG A 10 -3.29 -31.13 14.43
C ARG A 10 -2.46 -30.50 13.32
N ILE A 11 -2.94 -30.60 12.08
CA ILE A 11 -2.37 -29.91 10.93
C ILE A 11 -3.23 -28.66 10.69
N GLN A 12 -2.66 -27.48 10.90
CA GLN A 12 -3.33 -26.21 10.63
C GLN A 12 -2.58 -25.46 9.55
N PRO A 13 -3.28 -24.88 8.57
CA PRO A 13 -2.71 -23.82 7.74
C PRO A 13 -2.29 -22.65 8.65
N PRO A 14 -1.11 -22.05 8.43
CA PRO A 14 -0.71 -20.85 9.16
C PRO A 14 -1.72 -19.72 8.92
N LEU A 15 -1.97 -18.89 9.93
CA LEU A 15 -2.72 -17.65 9.76
C LEU A 15 -1.70 -16.55 9.43
N PRO A 16 -1.83 -15.84 8.31
CA PRO A 16 -0.99 -14.67 8.07
C PRO A 16 -1.40 -13.56 9.05
N GLU A 17 -0.47 -13.18 9.92
CA GLU A 17 -0.60 -12.09 10.91
C GLU A 17 0.30 -10.90 10.55
N GLU A 18 0.71 -10.82 9.28
CA GLU A 18 1.61 -9.79 8.78
C GLU A 18 0.89 -8.44 8.67
N GLU A 19 1.48 -7.41 9.26
CA GLU A 19 1.07 -6.02 9.09
C GLU A 19 1.80 -5.44 7.88
N ILE A 20 1.03 -4.99 6.89
CA ILE A 20 1.56 -4.41 5.66
C ILE A 20 1.52 -2.89 5.79
N GLU A 21 2.69 -2.24 5.84
CA GLU A 21 2.79 -0.78 5.85
C GLU A 21 2.51 -0.22 4.44
N VAL A 22 1.49 0.65 4.34
CA VAL A 22 1.18 1.34 3.08
C VAL A 22 2.04 2.61 3.00
N PRO A 23 2.88 2.78 1.97
CA PRO A 23 3.66 4.00 1.82
C PRO A 23 2.74 5.21 1.62
N ALA A 24 3.12 6.34 2.21
CA ALA A 24 2.42 7.60 2.00
C ALA A 24 2.51 8.00 0.51
N PRO A 25 1.47 8.65 -0.04
CA PRO A 25 1.51 9.12 -1.42
C PRO A 25 2.63 10.16 -1.62
N PRO A 26 3.19 10.27 -2.85
CA PRO A 26 4.13 11.33 -3.17
C PRO A 26 3.47 12.68 -2.89
N ASN A 27 4.18 13.56 -2.16
CA ASN A 27 3.66 14.87 -1.80
C ASN A 27 3.50 15.72 -3.06
N ALA A 28 2.28 16.18 -3.34
CA ALA A 28 2.07 17.27 -4.28
C ALA A 28 2.87 18.48 -3.79
N LEU A 29 3.70 19.06 -4.67
CA LEU A 29 4.66 20.11 -4.33
C LEU A 29 4.04 21.16 -3.41
N ASP A 30 4.79 21.48 -2.35
CA ASP A 30 4.51 22.55 -1.41
C ASP A 30 4.16 23.82 -2.19
N SER A 31 2.87 24.14 -2.26
CA SER A 31 2.32 25.18 -3.13
C SER A 31 2.92 26.56 -2.84
N GLY A 32 3.45 26.76 -1.64
CA GLY A 32 4.15 27.97 -1.20
C GLY A 32 5.52 28.20 -1.84
N GLN A 33 6.24 27.14 -2.24
CA GLN A 33 7.56 27.28 -2.85
C GLN A 33 7.45 27.84 -4.29
N SER A 34 6.35 27.52 -4.98
CA SER A 34 6.07 28.03 -6.33
C SER A 34 5.83 29.55 -6.36
N ILE A 35 5.25 30.14 -5.29
CA ILE A 35 4.92 31.57 -5.27
C ILE A 35 6.20 32.41 -5.19
N ILE A 36 7.17 31.99 -4.39
CA ILE A 36 8.47 32.69 -4.27
C ILE A 36 9.28 32.53 -5.55
N GLU A 37 9.31 31.34 -6.15
CA GLU A 37 9.92 31.11 -7.48
C GLU A 37 9.25 31.95 -8.58
N LEU A 38 7.95 32.23 -8.48
CA LEU A 38 7.22 33.10 -9.40
C LEU A 38 7.46 34.60 -9.13
N LEU A 39 7.66 35.00 -7.87
CA LEU A 39 7.90 36.39 -7.46
C LEU A 39 9.32 36.88 -7.80
N LEU A 40 10.29 35.98 -7.80
CA LEU A 40 11.70 36.29 -8.04
C LEU A 40 11.95 36.93 -9.43
N PRO A 41 11.45 36.38 -10.56
CA PRO A 41 11.56 37.05 -11.85
C PRO A 41 10.74 38.34 -11.94
N LEU A 42 9.60 38.43 -11.23
CA LEU A 42 8.73 39.61 -11.27
C LEU A 42 9.37 40.81 -10.58
N THR A 43 10.02 40.59 -9.44
CA THR A 43 10.80 41.64 -8.74
C THR A 43 12.00 42.10 -9.57
N MET A 44 12.67 41.20 -10.30
CA MET A 44 13.73 41.55 -11.24
C MET A 44 13.23 42.42 -12.39
N VAL A 45 12.07 42.12 -12.99
CA VAL A 45 11.46 42.97 -14.05
C VAL A 45 11.15 44.36 -13.53
N VAL A 46 10.51 44.47 -12.35
CA VAL A 46 10.15 45.76 -11.74
C VAL A 46 11.41 46.58 -11.39
N GLY A 47 12.43 45.93 -10.81
CA GLY A 47 13.70 46.57 -10.48
C GLY A 47 14.45 47.06 -11.73
N TYR A 48 14.41 46.30 -12.83
CA TYR A 48 15.03 46.69 -14.09
C TYR A 48 14.33 47.88 -14.74
N VAL A 49 13.01 47.89 -14.77
CA VAL A 49 12.22 49.03 -15.29
C VAL A 49 12.52 50.29 -14.48
N ALA A 50 12.58 50.20 -13.14
CA ALA A 50 12.92 51.32 -12.28
C ALA A 50 14.34 51.86 -12.52
N LEU A 51 15.34 50.98 -12.69
CA LEU A 51 16.73 51.36 -13.01
C LEU A 51 16.86 51.98 -14.41
N ALA A 52 16.10 51.49 -15.39
CA ALA A 52 16.07 52.05 -16.74
C ALA A 52 15.51 53.49 -16.77
N PHE A 53 14.50 53.78 -15.94
CA PHE A 53 13.98 55.14 -15.76
C PHE A 53 14.95 56.07 -14.99
N SER A 54 15.85 55.54 -14.17
CA SER A 54 16.83 56.31 -13.39
C SER A 54 17.99 56.90 -14.23
N GLY A 55 18.06 56.62 -15.55
CA GLY A 55 18.92 57.36 -16.48
C GLY A 55 20.43 57.08 -16.42
N GLN A 56 20.89 56.13 -15.60
CA GLN A 56 22.33 55.88 -15.37
C GLN A 56 22.98 54.83 -16.30
N GLY A 57 22.30 54.44 -17.40
CA GLY A 57 22.65 53.28 -18.23
C GLY A 57 22.97 53.55 -19.71
N ARG A 58 23.61 54.68 -20.06
CA ARG A 58 23.81 55.13 -21.45
C ARG A 58 24.83 54.31 -22.30
N SER A 59 25.25 53.12 -21.84
CA SER A 59 26.21 52.23 -22.52
C SER A 59 25.55 50.92 -22.95
N ILE A 60 25.33 50.76 -24.25
CA ILE A 60 24.76 49.55 -24.89
C ILE A 60 25.58 48.28 -24.55
N ILE A 61 26.88 48.41 -24.31
CA ILE A 61 27.79 47.28 -24.04
C ILE A 61 27.56 46.63 -22.67
N MET A 62 27.07 47.39 -21.68
CA MET A 62 26.73 46.84 -20.35
C MET A 62 25.32 46.23 -20.30
N ILE A 63 24.44 46.57 -21.24
CA ILE A 63 23.06 46.05 -21.31
C ILE A 63 23.02 44.61 -21.82
N VAL A 64 23.95 44.22 -22.70
CA VAL A 64 24.00 42.88 -23.31
C VAL A 64 24.14 41.74 -22.28
N PRO A 65 25.14 41.74 -21.36
CA PRO A 65 25.28 40.65 -20.38
C PRO A 65 24.10 40.61 -19.39
N MET A 66 23.49 41.76 -19.09
CA MET A 66 22.33 41.86 -18.20
C MET A 66 21.07 41.25 -18.84
N GLY A 67 20.81 41.57 -20.10
CA GLY A 67 19.68 41.00 -20.86
C GLY A 67 19.85 39.49 -21.13
N ALA A 68 21.08 39.05 -21.38
CA ALA A 68 21.39 37.64 -21.56
C ALA A 68 21.14 36.81 -20.28
N ALA A 69 21.50 37.34 -19.12
CA ALA A 69 21.23 36.69 -17.83
C ALA A 69 19.72 36.54 -17.57
N MET A 70 18.92 37.55 -17.94
CA MET A 70 17.47 37.53 -17.77
C MET A 70 16.80 36.49 -18.67
N LEU A 71 17.15 36.48 -19.96
CA LEU A 71 16.65 35.47 -20.91
C LEU A 71 17.10 34.06 -20.52
N GLY A 72 18.34 33.92 -20.04
CA GLY A 72 18.85 32.67 -19.47
C GLY A 72 18.02 32.18 -18.30
N SER A 73 17.69 33.06 -17.34
CA SER A 73 16.88 32.70 -16.17
C SER A 73 15.46 32.22 -16.56
N VAL A 74 14.78 32.94 -17.47
CA VAL A 74 13.46 32.52 -17.95
C VAL A 74 13.53 31.19 -18.69
N PHE A 75 14.54 31.00 -19.54
CA PHE A 75 14.76 29.75 -20.25
C PHE A 75 15.00 28.58 -19.29
N PHE A 76 15.87 28.75 -18.29
CA PHE A 76 16.13 27.73 -17.27
C PHE A 76 14.89 27.45 -16.41
N ALA A 77 14.09 28.45 -16.07
CA ALA A 77 12.85 28.28 -15.32
C ALA A 77 11.83 27.43 -16.10
N LEU A 78 11.64 27.72 -17.40
CA LEU A 78 10.77 26.93 -18.27
C LEU A 78 11.27 25.49 -18.44
N GLN A 79 12.58 25.30 -18.59
CA GLN A 79 13.16 23.97 -18.67
C GLN A 79 12.94 23.17 -17.38
N ARG A 80 13.19 23.79 -16.22
CA ARG A 80 12.94 23.17 -14.90
C ARG A 80 11.47 22.84 -14.70
N ALA A 81 10.55 23.71 -15.10
CA ALA A 81 9.11 23.46 -15.00
C ALA A 81 8.65 22.27 -15.86
N ASN A 82 9.23 22.09 -17.05
CA ASN A 82 8.92 20.92 -17.88
C ASN A 82 9.55 19.63 -17.31
N GLN A 83 10.77 19.72 -16.80
CA GLN A 83 11.45 18.58 -16.19
C GLN A 83 10.74 18.13 -14.91
N SER A 84 10.32 19.06 -14.05
CA SER A 84 9.61 18.75 -12.81
C SER A 84 8.25 18.10 -13.06
N ARG A 85 7.55 18.46 -14.15
CA ARG A 85 6.31 17.79 -14.57
C ARG A 85 6.55 16.33 -14.93
N ARG A 86 7.59 16.05 -15.74
CA ARG A 86 7.95 14.68 -16.13
C ARG A 86 8.36 13.84 -14.92
N GLU A 87 9.09 14.44 -13.98
CA GLU A 87 9.49 13.78 -12.74
C GLU A 87 8.31 13.48 -11.82
N GLN A 88 7.30 14.34 -11.78
CA GLN A 88 6.04 14.07 -11.06
C GLN A 88 5.26 12.94 -11.71
N GLU A 89 5.06 13.00 -13.04
CA GLU A 89 4.36 11.95 -13.79
C GLU A 89 5.03 10.58 -13.59
N ALA A 90 6.37 10.52 -13.65
CA ALA A 90 7.12 9.29 -13.41
C ALA A 90 6.99 8.77 -11.97
N GLN A 91 6.92 9.67 -10.97
CA GLN A 91 6.71 9.29 -9.58
C GLN A 91 5.29 8.75 -9.35
N ASP A 92 4.28 9.37 -9.95
CA ASP A 92 2.89 8.95 -9.86
C ASP A 92 2.69 7.57 -10.52
N GLU A 93 3.31 7.34 -11.69
CA GLU A 93 3.30 6.05 -12.36
C GLU A 93 3.98 4.95 -11.52
N ALA A 94 5.16 5.24 -10.95
CA ALA A 94 5.88 4.30 -10.08
C ALA A 94 5.07 3.98 -8.81
N TYR A 95 4.43 4.98 -8.21
CA TYR A 95 3.57 4.80 -7.05
C TYR A 95 2.34 3.96 -7.39
N ALA A 96 1.69 4.22 -8.53
CA ALA A 96 0.55 3.44 -9.00
C ALA A 96 0.93 1.96 -9.23
N ALA A 97 2.10 1.69 -9.78
CA ALA A 97 2.61 0.32 -9.93
C ALA A 97 2.81 -0.36 -8.56
N THR A 98 3.43 0.34 -7.61
CA THR A 98 3.62 -0.15 -6.24
C THR A 98 2.28 -0.50 -5.56
N LEU A 99 1.24 0.32 -5.75
CA LEU A 99 -0.09 0.05 -5.21
C LEU A 99 -0.76 -1.19 -5.82
N VAL A 100 -0.48 -1.51 -7.09
CA VAL A 100 -0.98 -2.73 -7.73
C VAL A 100 -0.34 -3.96 -7.11
N ASP A 101 0.97 -3.93 -6.90
CA ASP A 101 1.70 -5.03 -6.25
C ASP A 101 1.19 -5.25 -4.82
N LEU A 102 1.04 -4.17 -4.06
CA LEU A 102 0.51 -4.23 -2.69
C LEU A 102 -0.90 -4.81 -2.64
N ARG A 103 -1.76 -4.46 -3.61
CA ARG A 103 -3.10 -5.05 -3.72
C ARG A 103 -3.04 -6.55 -3.97
N HIS A 104 -2.15 -7.00 -4.85
CA HIS A 104 -2.00 -8.43 -5.13
C HIS A 104 -1.55 -9.21 -3.89
N GLU A 105 -0.62 -8.67 -3.13
CA GLU A 105 -0.17 -9.23 -1.87
C GLU A 105 -1.32 -9.31 -0.84
N MET A 106 -2.04 -8.21 -0.61
CA MET A 106 -3.20 -8.18 0.29
C MET A 106 -4.28 -9.21 -0.10
N LEU A 107 -4.56 -9.36 -1.40
CA LEU A 107 -5.50 -10.38 -1.88
C LEU A 107 -4.98 -11.80 -1.61
N GLY A 108 -3.66 -12.02 -1.73
CA GLY A 108 -3.00 -13.27 -1.36
C GLY A 108 -3.18 -13.60 0.12
N HIS A 109 -2.90 -12.65 1.02
CA HIS A 109 -3.11 -12.83 2.46
C HIS A 109 -4.59 -13.04 2.79
N HIS A 110 -5.50 -12.29 2.16
CA HIS A 110 -6.93 -12.47 2.36
C HIS A 110 -7.40 -13.87 1.96
N GLN A 111 -6.90 -14.40 0.84
CA GLN A 111 -7.22 -15.76 0.42
C GLN A 111 -6.68 -16.81 1.41
N GLN A 112 -5.44 -16.65 1.89
CA GLN A 112 -4.86 -17.52 2.92
C GLN A 112 -5.68 -17.51 4.22
N GLN A 113 -6.15 -16.33 4.67
CA GLN A 113 -7.05 -16.22 5.81
C GLN A 113 -8.36 -16.97 5.56
N ARG A 114 -8.99 -16.78 4.39
CA ARG A 114 -10.21 -17.50 4.02
C ARG A 114 -10.01 -19.02 4.03
N ASP A 115 -8.92 -19.51 3.45
CA ASP A 115 -8.59 -20.93 3.41
C ASP A 115 -8.36 -21.50 4.81
N HIS A 116 -7.69 -20.75 5.68
CA HIS A 116 -7.55 -21.09 7.09
C HIS A 116 -8.94 -21.20 7.78
N TYR A 117 -9.85 -20.25 7.53
CA TYR A 117 -11.19 -20.30 8.11
C TYR A 117 -12.04 -21.45 7.54
N TYR A 118 -12.04 -21.67 6.23
CA TYR A 118 -12.75 -22.80 5.61
C TYR A 118 -12.19 -24.15 6.04
N HIS A 119 -10.87 -24.25 6.27
CA HIS A 119 -10.26 -25.47 6.80
C HIS A 119 -10.79 -25.79 8.20
N ASN A 120 -10.84 -24.79 9.09
CA ASN A 120 -11.28 -24.96 10.48
C ASN A 120 -12.81 -25.07 10.62
N TYR A 121 -13.57 -24.30 9.84
CA TYR A 121 -15.03 -24.16 9.92
C TYR A 121 -15.68 -24.54 8.58
N PRO A 122 -15.66 -25.84 8.22
CA PRO A 122 -16.29 -26.31 7.00
C PRO A 122 -17.83 -26.23 7.10
N ASP A 123 -18.50 -26.21 5.95
CA ASP A 123 -19.95 -26.26 5.85
C ASP A 123 -20.53 -27.52 6.55
N PRO A 124 -21.73 -27.46 7.16
CA PRO A 124 -22.40 -28.60 7.79
C PRO A 124 -22.40 -29.89 6.94
N ARG A 125 -22.53 -29.79 5.61
CA ARG A 125 -22.51 -30.98 4.73
C ARG A 125 -21.14 -31.62 4.70
N SER A 126 -20.06 -30.83 4.62
CA SER A 126 -18.68 -31.33 4.71
C SER A 126 -18.36 -31.94 6.06
N THR A 127 -18.87 -31.36 7.15
CA THR A 127 -18.71 -31.91 8.51
C THR A 127 -19.38 -33.29 8.63
N ARG A 128 -20.60 -33.44 8.11
CA ARG A 128 -21.28 -34.75 8.07
C ARG A 128 -20.48 -35.80 7.30
N ARG A 129 -19.91 -35.43 6.15
CA ARG A 129 -19.06 -36.33 5.34
C ARG A 129 -17.79 -36.74 6.10
N LEU A 130 -17.17 -35.82 6.85
CA LEU A 130 -16.00 -36.13 7.67
C LEU A 130 -16.32 -37.16 8.76
N VAL A 131 -17.47 -37.00 9.44
CA VAL A 131 -17.93 -37.96 10.46
C VAL A 131 -18.26 -39.31 9.84
N GLN A 132 -18.94 -39.34 8.69
CA GLN A 132 -19.28 -40.60 8.01
C GLN A 132 -18.03 -41.40 7.61
N ARG A 133 -16.92 -40.74 7.24
CA ARG A 133 -15.65 -41.41 6.90
C ARG A 133 -15.00 -42.12 8.08
N VAL A 134 -15.27 -41.70 9.32
CA VAL A 134 -14.75 -42.37 10.53
C VAL A 134 -15.31 -43.78 10.68
N ASN A 135 -16.51 -44.03 10.18
CA ASN A 135 -17.20 -45.32 10.32
C ASN A 135 -16.80 -46.35 9.26
N LEU A 136 -15.91 -46.01 8.30
CA LEU A 136 -15.46 -46.98 7.29
C LEU A 136 -14.29 -47.83 7.81
N PRO A 137 -14.32 -49.17 7.62
CA PRO A 137 -13.34 -50.10 8.17
C PRO A 137 -11.92 -49.96 7.58
N ASN A 138 -11.76 -49.31 6.42
CA ASN A 138 -10.48 -49.18 5.69
C ASN A 138 -9.90 -47.75 5.67
N VAL A 139 -10.47 -46.81 6.43
CA VAL A 139 -9.89 -45.47 6.54
C VAL A 139 -8.89 -45.49 7.69
N LEU A 140 -7.60 -45.34 7.38
CA LEU A 140 -6.57 -45.09 8.38
C LEU A 140 -7.06 -43.99 9.31
N ARG A 141 -7.27 -44.29 10.60
CA ARG A 141 -7.80 -43.36 11.62
C ARG A 141 -7.01 -42.03 11.67
N ALA A 142 -5.76 -42.05 11.21
CA ALA A 142 -4.89 -40.89 11.02
C ALA A 142 -5.41 -39.85 10.01
N ARG A 143 -6.33 -40.19 9.08
CA ARG A 143 -6.85 -39.26 8.05
C ARG A 143 -8.13 -38.53 8.45
N THR A 144 -8.75 -38.85 9.60
CA THR A 144 -10.01 -38.25 10.02
C THR A 144 -9.81 -37.18 11.09
N ARG A 145 -10.05 -35.91 10.73
CA ARG A 145 -9.83 -34.71 11.58
C ARG A 145 -10.96 -34.38 12.59
N VAL A 146 -11.73 -35.38 13.05
CA VAL A 146 -12.97 -35.15 13.84
C VAL A 146 -12.68 -34.62 15.26
N TRP A 147 -11.50 -34.91 15.81
CA TRP A 147 -11.14 -34.57 17.20
C TRP A 147 -9.89 -33.67 17.30
N GLU A 148 -9.66 -32.82 16.30
CA GLU A 148 -8.44 -32.02 16.20
C GLU A 148 -8.37 -30.83 17.20
N ARG A 149 -9.51 -30.34 17.70
CA ARG A 149 -9.58 -29.18 18.61
C ARG A 149 -9.32 -29.62 20.06
N ARG A 150 -8.41 -28.91 20.76
CA ARG A 150 -7.98 -29.20 22.14
C ARG A 150 -8.35 -28.05 23.06
N THR A 151 -8.63 -28.38 24.33
CA THR A 151 -9.12 -27.44 25.36
C THR A 151 -8.19 -26.24 25.62
N GLY A 152 -6.89 -26.36 25.33
CA GLY A 152 -5.93 -25.24 25.44
C GLY A 152 -5.72 -24.42 24.16
N GLY A 153 -6.45 -24.68 23.08
CA GLY A 153 -6.33 -23.91 21.84
C GLY A 153 -7.23 -22.67 21.83
N PRO A 154 -6.83 -21.55 21.18
CA PRO A 154 -7.53 -20.27 21.22
C PRO A 154 -8.96 -20.27 20.62
N ARG A 155 -9.46 -21.41 20.12
CA ARG A 155 -10.70 -21.52 19.33
C ARG A 155 -11.52 -22.79 19.63
N LEU A 156 -11.55 -23.22 20.89
CA LEU A 156 -12.23 -24.46 21.33
C LEU A 156 -13.76 -24.44 21.10
N LEU A 157 -14.42 -23.29 21.29
CA LEU A 157 -15.89 -23.19 21.36
C LEU A 157 -16.51 -22.23 20.33
N ALA A 158 -15.74 -21.81 19.33
CA ALA A 158 -16.25 -20.90 18.31
C ALA A 158 -17.19 -21.64 17.33
N CYS A 159 -18.50 -21.52 17.53
CA CYS A 159 -19.52 -21.84 16.55
C CYS A 159 -20.06 -20.52 15.98
N CYS A 160 -19.48 -20.02 14.89
CA CYS A 160 -19.96 -18.81 14.24
C CYS A 160 -20.62 -19.17 12.91
N ALA A 161 -21.85 -18.68 12.70
CA ALA A 161 -22.42 -18.57 11.36
C ALA A 161 -21.59 -17.56 10.55
N LEU A 162 -21.30 -17.85 9.28
CA LEU A 162 -20.58 -16.93 8.38
C LEU A 162 -21.42 -15.66 8.15
N GLY A 163 -21.25 -14.66 9.01
CA GLY A 163 -21.64 -13.26 8.78
C GLY A 163 -20.47 -12.46 8.22
N ARG A 164 -20.76 -11.26 7.67
CA ARG A 164 -19.73 -10.32 7.19
C ARG A 164 -18.69 -10.07 8.30
N TRP A 165 -17.43 -10.29 7.97
CA TRP A 165 -16.29 -10.09 8.86
C TRP A 165 -16.08 -8.60 9.10
N ALA A 166 -16.15 -8.14 10.35
CA ALA A 166 -15.71 -6.81 10.75
C ALA A 166 -14.27 -6.93 11.28
N PRO A 167 -13.36 -5.99 10.97
CA PRO A 167 -12.02 -5.99 11.55
C PRO A 167 -12.14 -5.85 13.08
N ALA A 168 -11.43 -6.72 13.81
CA ALA A 168 -11.31 -6.58 15.26
C ALA A 168 -10.65 -5.22 15.58
N PRO A 169 -11.08 -4.52 16.65
CA PRO A 169 -10.42 -3.29 17.06
C PRO A 169 -8.97 -3.60 17.48
N PRO A 170 -8.01 -2.68 17.22
CA PRO A 170 -6.65 -2.81 17.74
C PRO A 170 -6.66 -2.77 19.28
N PRO A 171 -5.62 -3.32 19.94
CA PRO A 171 -5.47 -3.31 21.40
C PRO A 171 -5.37 -1.90 21.99
#